data_AF-A0A535H0U0-F1
#
_entry.id   AF-A0A535H0U0-F1
#
_cell.length_a   1.000
_cell.length_b   1.000
_cell.length_c   1.000
_cell.angle_alpha   90.00
_cell.angle_beta   90.00
_cell.angle_gamma   90.00
#
_symmetry.space_group_name_H-M   'P 1'
#
loop_
_entity.id
_entity.type
_entity.pdbx_description
1 polymer ?
#
loop_
_entity_poly.entity_id
_entity_poly.type
_entity_poly.pdbx_seq_one_letter_code
_entity_poly.pdbx_strand_id
1 'polypeptide(L)'
;MPAAGQTVSEKRRQELVLAAYREIAERGFEGLRTREVADSVGINIATLHYYFPTKESLIRAVLDHAMNRFRSTLAPHGSPADQLRNYLRSVRTLLMEEPELGAVMAELALRSVRDASIGSIMNQMYDT
;
A
#
# COMPACT_ATOMS: atom_id res chain seq x y z
N MET A 1 14.86 -11.23 -25.22
CA MET A 1 13.43 -11.54 -24.99
C MET A 1 13.29 -11.99 -23.53
N PRO A 2 12.62 -11.26 -22.63
CA PRO A 2 12.39 -11.76 -21.27
C PRO A 2 11.22 -12.78 -21.29
N ALA A 3 11.35 -13.82 -20.46
CA ALA A 3 10.52 -15.01 -20.45
C ALA A 3 9.12 -14.74 -19.88
N ALA A 4 8.08 -15.18 -20.58
CA ALA A 4 6.66 -15.04 -20.21
C ALA A 4 6.31 -15.47 -18.77
N GLY A 5 7.12 -16.33 -18.14
CA GLY A 5 6.96 -16.75 -16.74
C GLY A 5 7.25 -15.65 -15.71
N GLN A 6 8.16 -14.70 -15.99
CA GLN A 6 8.47 -13.59 -15.07
C GLN A 6 7.30 -12.60 -14.99
N THR A 7 6.63 -12.35 -16.12
CA THR A 7 5.50 -11.42 -16.20
C THR A 7 4.26 -11.95 -15.49
N VAL A 8 4.00 -13.26 -15.55
CA VAL A 8 2.87 -13.89 -14.83
C VAL A 8 3.11 -13.88 -13.33
N SER A 9 4.33 -14.17 -12.88
CA SER A 9 4.68 -14.16 -11.46
C SER A 9 4.55 -12.76 -10.86
N GLU A 10 5.05 -11.73 -11.55
CA GLU A 10 4.93 -10.34 -11.09
C GLU A 10 3.46 -9.87 -11.08
N LYS A 11 2.67 -10.26 -12.09
CA LYS A 11 1.23 -9.97 -12.10
C LYS A 11 0.52 -10.57 -10.89
N ARG A 12 0.81 -11.84 -10.54
CA ARG A 12 0.23 -12.49 -9.36
C ARG A 12 0.64 -11.81 -8.07
N ARG A 13 1.92 -11.42 -7.96
CA ARG A 13 2.41 -10.64 -6.83
C ARG A 13 1.62 -9.32 -6.69
N GLN A 14 1.40 -8.60 -7.78
CA GLN A 14 0.63 -7.35 -7.79
C GLN A 14 -0.84 -7.55 -7.44
N GLU A 15 -1.49 -8.60 -7.94
CA GLU A 15 -2.87 -8.93 -7.59
C GLU A 15 -3.05 -9.17 -6.08
N LEU A 16 -2.09 -9.86 -5.44
CA LEU A 16 -2.09 -10.06 -4.00
C LEU A 16 -1.91 -8.76 -3.21
N VAL A 17 -1.04 -7.87 -3.68
CA VAL A 17 -0.86 -6.54 -3.07
C VAL A 17 -2.14 -5.72 -3.18
N LEU A 18 -2.77 -5.70 -4.35
CA LEU A 18 -4.02 -4.97 -4.56
C LEU A 18 -5.18 -5.53 -3.72
N ALA A 19 -5.27 -6.85 -3.59
CA ALA A 19 -6.27 -7.49 -2.73
C ALA A 19 -6.06 -7.11 -1.26
N ALA A 20 -4.83 -7.22 -0.76
CA ALA A 20 -4.51 -6.82 0.62
C ALA A 20 -4.72 -5.32 0.88
N TYR A 21 -4.37 -4.47 -0.10
CA TYR A 21 -4.63 -3.04 -0.04
C TYR A 21 -6.13 -2.74 0.15
N ARG A 22 -7.00 -3.37 -0.65
CA ARG A 22 -8.45 -3.19 -0.53
C ARG A 22 -8.98 -3.70 0.80
N GLU A 23 -8.50 -4.85 1.26
CA GLU A 23 -8.93 -5.41 2.53
C GLU A 23 -8.56 -4.51 3.73
N ILE A 24 -7.37 -3.89 3.71
CA ILE A 24 -7.00 -2.87 4.71
C ILE A 24 -7.88 -1.63 4.56
N ALA A 25 -8.15 -1.17 3.33
CA ALA A 25 -9.00 -0.01 3.10
C ALA A 25 -10.42 -0.20 3.65
N GLU A 26 -10.98 -1.42 3.51
CA GLU A 26 -12.34 -1.75 3.92
C GLU A 26 -12.45 -2.12 5.41
N ARG A 27 -11.45 -2.81 5.97
CA ARG A 27 -11.55 -3.48 7.28
C ARG A 27 -10.46 -3.11 8.27
N GLY A 28 -9.57 -2.20 7.89
CA GLY A 28 -8.43 -1.78 8.70
C GLY A 28 -7.33 -2.85 8.81
N PHE A 29 -6.28 -2.53 9.56
CA PHE A 29 -5.08 -3.36 9.67
C PHE A 29 -5.34 -4.72 10.36
N GLU A 30 -6.17 -4.70 11.40
CA GLU A 30 -6.54 -5.90 12.16
C GLU A 30 -7.50 -6.80 11.39
N GLY A 31 -8.22 -6.21 10.41
CA GLY A 31 -9.10 -6.91 9.49
C GLY A 31 -8.38 -7.73 8.43
N LEU A 32 -7.09 -7.44 8.16
CA LEU A 32 -6.32 -8.16 7.12
C LEU A 32 -6.11 -9.64 7.48
N ARG A 33 -6.68 -10.52 6.65
CA ARG A 33 -6.56 -11.97 6.72
C ARG A 33 -5.89 -12.50 5.45
N THR A 34 -4.65 -12.97 5.55
CA THR A 34 -3.89 -13.51 4.41
C THR A 34 -4.62 -14.63 3.66
N ARG A 35 -5.43 -15.44 4.35
CA ARG A 35 -6.28 -16.45 3.71
C ARG A 35 -7.32 -15.81 2.78
N GLU A 36 -7.99 -14.76 3.22
CA GLU A 36 -9.01 -14.06 2.42
C GLU A 36 -8.38 -13.31 1.24
N VAL A 37 -7.18 -12.74 1.42
CA VAL A 37 -6.36 -12.19 0.32
C VAL A 37 -6.11 -13.27 -0.74
N ALA A 38 -5.62 -14.45 -0.34
CA ALA A 38 -5.32 -15.55 -1.26
C ALA A 38 -6.58 -16.02 -2.01
N ASP A 39 -7.67 -16.22 -1.28
CA ASP A 39 -8.96 -16.64 -1.82
C ASP A 39 -9.51 -15.63 -2.84
N SER A 40 -9.39 -14.33 -2.56
CA SER A 40 -9.84 -13.26 -3.47
C SER A 40 -9.10 -13.21 -4.81
N VAL A 41 -7.85 -13.68 -4.84
CA VAL A 41 -7.01 -13.76 -6.06
C VAL A 41 -7.13 -15.14 -6.74
N GLY A 42 -7.82 -16.09 -6.09
CA GLY A 42 -8.03 -17.45 -6.59
C GLY A 42 -6.78 -18.32 -6.48
N ILE A 43 -5.95 -18.10 -5.46
CA ILE A 43 -4.76 -18.92 -5.18
C ILE A 43 -4.83 -19.52 -3.78
N ASN A 44 -4.04 -20.57 -3.53
CA ASN A 44 -3.95 -21.13 -2.19
C ASN A 44 -3.02 -20.30 -1.29
N ILE A 45 -3.18 -20.45 0.03
CA ILE A 45 -2.40 -19.75 1.06
C ILE A 45 -0.89 -20.05 1.00
N ALA A 46 -0.49 -21.25 0.57
CA ALA A 46 0.93 -21.59 0.43
C ALA A 46 1.58 -20.83 -0.73
N THR A 47 0.85 -20.61 -1.83
CA THR A 47 1.29 -19.76 -2.94
C THR A 47 1.39 -18.30 -2.51
N LEU A 48 0.46 -17.79 -1.69
CA LEU A 48 0.64 -16.46 -1.10
C LEU A 48 1.92 -16.39 -0.27
N HIS A 49 2.17 -17.37 0.60
CA HIS A 49 3.38 -17.41 1.42
C HIS A 49 4.67 -17.57 0.62
N TYR A 50 4.61 -18.15 -0.57
CA TYR A 50 5.74 -18.14 -1.52
C TYR A 50 6.09 -16.70 -1.97
N TYR A 51 5.09 -15.85 -2.22
CA TYR A 51 5.32 -14.44 -2.56
C TYR A 51 5.62 -13.55 -1.35
N PHE A 52 4.94 -13.82 -0.23
CA PHE A 52 4.96 -13.02 0.98
C PHE A 52 5.09 -13.95 2.20
N PRO A 53 6.32 -14.31 2.60
CA PRO A 53 6.56 -15.25 3.69
C PRO A 53 5.93 -14.83 5.01
N THR A 54 5.79 -13.53 5.25
CA THR A 54 5.18 -12.98 6.48
C THR A 54 4.12 -11.93 6.18
N LYS A 55 3.22 -11.67 7.14
CA LYS A 55 2.22 -10.60 7.04
C LYS A 55 2.89 -9.24 6.82
N GLU A 56 4.02 -9.00 7.49
CA GLU A 56 4.83 -7.78 7.38
C GLU A 56 5.40 -7.60 5.98
N SER A 57 5.82 -8.68 5.30
CA SER A 57 6.30 -8.60 3.92
C SER A 57 5.20 -8.19 2.93
N LEU A 58 3.97 -8.65 3.16
CA LEU A 58 2.79 -8.22 2.39
C LEU A 58 2.42 -6.77 2.71
N ILE A 59 2.41 -6.39 3.99
CA ILE A 59 2.14 -5.01 4.42
C ILE A 59 3.16 -4.03 3.83
N ARG A 60 4.45 -4.39 3.79
CA ARG A 60 5.49 -3.57 3.15
C ARG A 60 5.15 -3.32 1.68
N ALA A 61 4.77 -4.36 0.94
CA ALA A 61 4.39 -4.21 -0.46
C ALA A 61 3.10 -3.38 -0.66
N VAL A 62 2.14 -3.48 0.26
CA VAL A 62 0.95 -2.61 0.27
C VAL A 62 1.33 -1.16 0.52
N LEU A 63 2.24 -0.91 1.47
CA LEU A 63 2.78 0.42 1.76
C LEU A 63 3.54 0.98 0.55
N ASP A 64 4.36 0.16 -0.13
CA ASP A 64 5.05 0.56 -1.36
C ASP A 64 4.05 0.99 -2.44
N HIS A 65 2.97 0.21 -2.60
CA HIS A 65 1.91 0.53 -3.54
C HIS A 65 1.20 1.84 -3.20
N ALA A 66 0.77 2.00 -1.94
CA ALA A 66 0.09 3.20 -1.47
C ALA A 66 1.00 4.44 -1.56
N MET A 67 2.25 4.33 -1.13
CA MET A 67 3.21 5.43 -1.17
C MET A 67 3.52 5.87 -2.60
N ASN A 68 3.68 4.94 -3.54
CA ASN A 68 3.86 5.29 -4.95
C ASN A 68 2.66 6.07 -5.50
N ARG A 69 1.44 5.71 -5.08
CA ARG A 69 0.21 6.43 -5.45
C ARG A 69 0.06 7.79 -4.74
N PHE A 70 0.59 7.90 -3.53
CA PHE A 70 0.62 9.12 -2.73
C PHE A 70 1.68 10.12 -3.23
N ARG A 71 2.88 9.64 -3.60
CA ARG A 71 3.93 10.48 -4.21
C ARG A 71 3.48 11.06 -5.55
N SER A 72 2.74 10.30 -6.36
CA SER A 72 2.20 10.83 -7.63
C SER A 72 1.14 11.92 -7.43
N THR A 73 0.54 12.02 -6.23
CA THR A 73 -0.39 13.09 -5.86
C THR A 73 0.28 14.30 -5.19
N LEU A 74 1.54 14.18 -4.74
CA LEU A 74 2.31 15.22 -4.03
C LEU A 74 3.60 15.56 -4.77
N ALA A 75 3.50 16.14 -5.97
CA ALA A 75 4.68 16.69 -6.64
C ALA A 75 4.92 18.14 -6.17
N PRO A 76 5.98 18.45 -5.39
CA PRO A 76 6.25 19.80 -4.93
C PRO A 76 6.81 20.64 -6.08
N HIS A 77 5.99 21.56 -6.59
CA HIS A 77 6.40 22.56 -7.57
C HIS A 77 5.87 23.94 -7.16
N GLY A 78 6.70 24.97 -7.37
CA GLY A 78 6.31 26.38 -7.20
C GLY A 78 6.69 27.01 -5.85
N SER A 79 6.12 28.19 -5.61
CA SER A 79 6.33 29.01 -4.42
C SER A 79 5.79 28.34 -3.14
N PRO A 80 6.13 28.82 -1.93
CA PRO A 80 5.57 28.29 -0.69
C PRO A 80 4.03 28.30 -0.65
N ALA A 81 3.38 29.30 -1.26
CA ALA A 81 1.93 29.35 -1.38
C ALA A 81 1.38 28.27 -2.31
N ASP A 82 2.10 27.95 -3.40
CA ASP A 82 1.75 26.86 -4.32
C ASP A 82 1.90 25.51 -3.63
N GLN A 83 2.94 25.33 -2.81
CA GLN A 83 3.15 24.11 -2.03
C GLN A 83 1.99 23.87 -1.05
N LEU A 84 1.55 24.89 -0.30
CA LEU A 84 0.40 24.77 0.59
C LEU A 84 -0.89 24.45 -0.20
N ARG A 85 -1.11 25.12 -1.34
CA ARG A 85 -2.27 24.87 -2.20
C ARG A 85 -2.27 23.45 -2.76
N ASN A 86 -1.11 22.96 -3.20
CA ASN A 86 -0.95 21.61 -3.71
C ASN A 86 -1.19 20.58 -2.61
N TYR A 87 -0.65 20.80 -1.41
CA TYR A 87 -0.93 19.94 -0.26
C TYR A 87 -2.43 19.83 0.06
N LEU A 88 -3.14 20.96 0.13
CA LEU A 88 -4.59 20.96 0.35
C LEU A 88 -5.35 20.24 -0.77
N ARG A 89 -4.89 20.35 -2.03
CA ARG A 89 -5.47 19.61 -3.15
C ARG A 89 -5.24 18.12 -3.01
N SER A 90 -4.04 17.68 -2.63
CA SER A 90 -3.74 16.27 -2.40
C SER A 90 -4.58 15.70 -1.25
N VAL A 91 -4.75 16.46 -0.16
CA VAL A 91 -5.67 16.09 0.93
C VAL A 91 -7.11 15.95 0.42
N ARG A 92 -7.58 16.88 -0.43
CA ARG A 92 -8.91 16.77 -1.04
C ARG A 92 -9.04 15.51 -1.90
N THR A 93 -8.05 15.22 -2.74
CA THR A 93 -8.04 14.01 -3.59
C THR A 93 -8.09 12.75 -2.74
N LEU A 94 -7.32 12.67 -1.66
CA LEU A 94 -7.34 11.53 -0.73
C LEU A 94 -8.68 11.36 -0.01
N LEU A 95 -9.39 12.45 0.24
CA LEU A 95 -10.69 12.41 0.93
C LEU A 95 -11.86 12.12 -0.02
N MET A 96 -11.80 12.55 -1.28
CA MET A 96 -12.95 12.59 -2.19
C MET A 96 -12.80 11.74 -3.44
N GLU A 97 -11.58 11.56 -3.93
CA GLU A 97 -11.31 10.91 -5.22
C GLU A 97 -10.67 9.52 -5.02
N GLU A 98 -9.82 9.36 -4.01
CA GLU A 98 -9.15 8.10 -3.64
C GLU A 98 -9.30 7.77 -2.15
N PRO A 99 -10.53 7.56 -1.65
CA PRO A 99 -10.79 7.34 -0.22
C PRO A 99 -10.09 6.09 0.32
N GLU A 100 -9.90 5.05 -0.51
CA GLU A 100 -9.14 3.86 -0.14
C GLU A 100 -7.68 4.21 0.20
N LEU A 101 -7.06 5.08 -0.59
CA LEU A 101 -5.67 5.48 -0.37
C LEU A 101 -5.54 6.29 0.91
N GLY A 102 -6.48 7.23 1.13
CA GLY A 102 -6.57 7.98 2.37
C GLY A 102 -6.74 7.08 3.59
N ALA A 103 -7.66 6.10 3.53
CA ALA A 103 -7.92 5.15 4.60
C ALA A 103 -6.69 4.29 4.93
N VAL A 104 -6.06 3.69 3.91
CA VAL A 104 -4.86 2.85 4.09
C VAL A 104 -3.71 3.66 4.69
N MET A 105 -3.43 4.86 4.16
CA MET A 105 -2.37 5.71 4.66
C MET A 105 -2.62 6.17 6.10
N ALA A 106 -3.85 6.57 6.44
CA ALA A 106 -4.22 6.98 7.79
C ALA A 106 -4.12 5.83 8.80
N GLU A 107 -4.66 4.66 8.46
CA GLU A 107 -4.61 3.46 9.29
C GLU A 107 -3.16 3.07 9.61
N LEU A 108 -2.30 3.02 8.58
CA LEU A 108 -0.92 2.61 8.73
C LEU A 108 -0.06 3.66 9.43
N ALA A 109 -0.33 4.95 9.22
CA ALA A 109 0.31 6.04 9.97
C ALA A 109 -0.05 6.00 11.46
N LEU A 110 -1.31 5.71 11.80
CA LEU A 110 -1.71 5.55 13.20
C LEU A 110 -1.09 4.30 13.82
N ARG A 111 -0.99 3.21 13.06
CA ARG A 111 -0.39 1.96 13.53
C ARG A 111 1.11 2.07 13.74
N SER A 112 1.81 2.82 12.90
CA SER A 112 3.27 2.99 12.96
C SER A 112 3.75 3.57 14.30
N VAL A 113 2.92 4.38 14.95
CA VAL A 113 3.17 4.95 16.29
C VAL A 113 3.17 3.88 17.38
N ARG A 114 2.43 2.78 17.19
CA ARG A 114 2.18 1.74 18.21
C ARG A 114 2.89 0.43 17.90
N ASP A 115 3.31 0.24 16.66
CA ASP A 115 3.92 -0.98 16.16
C ASP A 115 5.26 -0.63 15.51
N ALA A 116 6.35 -0.97 16.21
CA ALA A 116 7.71 -0.63 15.77
C ALA A 116 8.07 -1.27 14.41
N SER A 117 7.44 -2.39 14.05
CA SER A 117 7.68 -3.03 12.74
C SER A 117 7.10 -2.18 11.61
N ILE A 118 5.86 -1.68 11.78
CA ILE A 118 5.20 -0.78 10.84
C ILE A 118 5.87 0.61 10.85
N GLY A 119 6.27 1.09 12.03
CA GLY A 119 7.09 2.28 12.21
C GLY A 119 8.37 2.23 11.41
N SER A 120 9.11 1.14 11.51
CA SER A 120 10.35 0.95 10.73
C SER A 120 10.08 0.89 9.23
N ILE A 121 8.98 0.29 8.77
CA ILE A 121 8.64 0.24 7.34
C ILE A 121 8.29 1.64 6.83
N MET A 122 7.48 2.40 7.57
CA MET A 122 7.11 3.77 7.20
C MET A 122 8.32 4.71 7.17
N ASN A 123 9.23 4.64 8.15
CA ASN A 123 10.42 5.50 8.18
C ASN A 123 11.37 5.21 7.01
N GLN A 124 11.61 3.93 6.68
CA GLN A 124 12.44 3.55 5.54
C GLN A 124 11.93 4.11 4.21
N MET A 125 10.62 4.38 4.09
CA MET A 125 10.01 4.95 2.89
C MET A 125 10.20 6.46 2.74
N TYR A 126 10.40 7.19 3.85
CA TYR A 126 10.64 8.63 3.82
C TYR A 126 12.11 8.97 3.51
N ASP A 127 13.03 8.06 3.77
CA ASP A 127 14.48 8.25 3.58
C ASP A 127 14.98 7.98 2.14
N THR A 128 14.07 7.81 1.15
CA THR A 128 14.41 7.48 -0.27
C THR A 128 13.86 8.47 -1.31
#